data_AF-A0A4Y7R5F7-F1
#
_entry.id   AF-A0A4Y7R5F7-F1
#
_cell.length_a   1.000
_cell.length_b   1.000
_cell.length_c   1.000
_cell.angle_alpha   90.00
_cell.angle_beta   90.00
_cell.angle_gamma   90.00
#
_symmetry.space_group_name_H-M   'P 1'
#
loop_
_entity.id
_entity.type
_entity.pdbx_description
1 polymer ?
#
loop_
_entity_poly.entity_id
_entity_poly.type
_entity_poly.pdbx_seq_one_letter_code
_entity_poly.pdbx_strand_id
1 'polypeptide(L)'
;FHALSDISGLGGMQKEIIQATPSWQKGPPCHDCVYIKSDTTKMGFEGLTVAQVHFFLPFMHDDKEYQCAYVRWFETYGESPCPVTGM
;
A
#
# COMPACT_ATOMS: atom_id res chain seq x y z
N PHE A 1 -5.96 -9.16 -10.12
CA PHE A 1 -5.02 -9.21 -8.99
C PHE A 1 -5.76 -9.87 -7.84
N HIS A 2 -5.34 -11.05 -7.42
CA HIS A 2 -5.89 -11.72 -6.24
C HIS A 2 -4.94 -11.42 -5.08
N ALA A 3 -5.41 -10.69 -4.06
CA ALA A 3 -4.64 -10.53 -2.84
C ALA A 3 -4.56 -11.88 -2.10
N LEU A 4 -3.51 -12.12 -1.31
CA LEU A 4 -3.35 -13.35 -0.53
C LEU A 4 -4.50 -13.62 0.48
N SER A 5 -5.34 -12.62 0.77
CA SER A 5 -6.56 -12.73 1.58
C SER A 5 -7.80 -13.18 0.79
N ASP A 6 -7.71 -13.30 -0.53
CA ASP A 6 -8.84 -13.50 -1.46
C ASP A 6 -9.27 -14.97 -1.60
N ILE A 7 -9.11 -15.76 -0.52
CA ILE A 7 -9.64 -17.12 -0.41
C ILE A 7 -11.18 -17.10 -0.23
N SER A 8 -11.77 -15.91 -0.07
CA SER A 8 -13.21 -15.72 0.01
C SER A 8 -13.75 -15.53 -1.40
N GLY A 9 -14.30 -16.59 -2.01
CA GLY A 9 -14.74 -16.62 -3.41
C GLY A 9 -15.77 -15.55 -3.82
N LEU A 10 -16.35 -15.70 -5.03
CA LEU A 10 -17.14 -14.72 -5.81
C LEU A 10 -18.29 -13.94 -5.10
N GLY A 11 -18.58 -14.19 -3.82
CA GLY A 11 -19.55 -13.44 -3.01
C GLY A 11 -19.12 -13.14 -1.56
N GLY A 12 -17.83 -13.26 -1.23
CA GLY A 12 -17.31 -12.96 0.11
C GLY A 12 -17.15 -11.46 0.36
N MET A 13 -17.32 -11.02 1.60
CA MET A 13 -16.89 -9.67 2.02
C MET A 13 -15.39 -9.53 1.74
N GLN A 14 -15.03 -8.79 0.70
CA GLN A 14 -13.65 -8.37 0.45
C GLN A 14 -13.28 -7.32 1.50
N LYS A 15 -12.93 -7.78 2.70
CA LYS A 15 -12.23 -6.94 3.67
C LYS A 15 -10.75 -7.02 3.35
N GLU A 16 -10.24 -6.01 2.68
CA GLU A 16 -8.80 -5.82 2.54
C GLU A 16 -8.24 -5.31 3.87
N ILE A 17 -7.18 -5.95 4.34
CA ILE A 17 -6.45 -5.56 5.55
C ILE A 17 -5.03 -5.25 5.11
N ILE A 18 -4.58 -4.02 5.36
CA ILE A 18 -3.19 -3.64 5.12
C ILE A 18 -2.34 -4.17 6.27
N GLN A 19 -1.36 -5.01 5.95
CA GLN A 19 -0.45 -5.61 6.91
C GLN A 19 0.80 -4.76 7.09
N ALA A 20 1.16 -4.53 8.36
CA ALA A 20 2.37 -3.82 8.78
C ALA A 20 2.98 -4.54 9.98
N THR A 21 3.15 -5.86 9.87
CA THR A 21 3.55 -6.72 10.98
C THR A 21 5.08 -6.89 11.01
N PRO A 22 5.79 -6.41 12.04
CA PRO A 22 7.26 -6.44 12.06
C PRO A 22 7.86 -7.84 12.21
N SER A 23 7.10 -8.81 12.72
CA SER A 23 7.45 -10.24 12.67
C SER A 23 6.19 -11.08 12.46
N TRP A 24 6.09 -11.70 11.30
CA TRP A 24 4.97 -12.55 10.94
C TRP A 24 5.30 -14.02 11.19
N GLN A 25 4.48 -14.73 11.99
CA GLN A 25 4.67 -16.16 12.32
C GLN A 25 6.07 -16.49 12.88
N LYS A 26 6.63 -15.62 13.73
CA LYS A 26 8.03 -15.71 14.24
C LYS A 26 9.09 -15.66 13.14
N GLY A 27 8.71 -15.18 11.96
CA GLY A 27 9.57 -15.01 10.79
C GLY A 27 9.79 -13.54 10.46
N PRO A 28 10.17 -13.27 9.20
CA PRO A 28 10.41 -11.91 8.68
C PRO A 28 9.19 -10.98 8.82
N PRO A 29 9.41 -9.65 8.72
CA PRO A 29 8.32 -8.69 8.63
C PRO A 29 7.43 -8.95 7.41
N CYS A 30 6.15 -8.65 7.55
CA CYS A 30 5.16 -8.65 6.47
C CYS A 30 4.54 -7.25 6.38
N HIS A 31 4.97 -6.51 5.36
CA HIS A 31 4.60 -5.13 5.10
C HIS A 31 4.00 -5.04 3.69
N ASP A 32 2.75 -4.63 3.61
CA ASP A 32 2.04 -4.51 2.34
C ASP A 32 2.41 -3.22 1.61
N CYS A 33 2.37 -3.29 0.27
CA CYS A 33 2.46 -2.13 -0.59
C CYS A 33 1.07 -1.54 -0.86
N VAL A 34 0.99 -0.22 -0.90
CA VAL A 34 -0.23 0.55 -1.13
C VAL A 34 -0.02 1.57 -2.23
N TYR A 35 -1.08 1.85 -2.99
CA TYR A 35 -1.12 3.00 -3.89
C TYR A 35 -1.59 4.24 -3.13
N ILE A 36 -0.86 5.34 -3.30
CA ILE A 36 -1.17 6.63 -2.69
C ILE A 36 -1.41 7.64 -3.80
N LYS A 37 -2.50 8.40 -3.69
CA LYS A 37 -2.79 9.49 -4.62
C LYS A 37 -1.79 10.62 -4.38
N SER A 38 -0.87 10.82 -5.32
CA SER A 38 0.18 11.85 -5.26
C SER A 38 -0.16 13.06 -6.13
N ASP A 39 -0.72 12.83 -7.32
CA ASP A 39 -1.11 13.89 -8.25
C ASP A 39 -2.60 13.78 -8.56
N THR A 40 -3.35 14.81 -8.16
CA THR A 40 -4.81 14.84 -8.35
C THR A 40 -5.23 15.31 -9.74
N THR A 41 -4.29 15.82 -10.55
CA THR A 41 -4.55 16.29 -11.91
C THR A 41 -4.46 15.16 -12.93
N LYS A 42 -3.76 14.08 -12.60
CA LYS A 42 -3.59 12.90 -13.44
C LYS A 42 -4.67 11.85 -13.16
N MET A 43 -5.08 11.14 -14.21
CA MET A 43 -6.09 10.08 -14.11
C MET A 43 -5.45 8.70 -14.01
N GLY A 44 -6.13 7.79 -13.32
CA GLY A 44 -5.72 6.39 -13.20
C GLY A 44 -4.39 6.23 -12.44
N PHE A 45 -3.61 5.20 -12.84
CA PHE A 45 -2.34 4.85 -12.19
C PHE A 45 -1.27 5.93 -12.31
N GLU A 46 -1.36 6.83 -13.29
CA GLU A 46 -0.37 7.89 -13.50
C GLU A 46 -0.38 8.95 -12.38
N GLY A 47 -1.51 9.08 -11.67
CA GLY A 47 -1.63 9.96 -10.49
C GLY A 47 -1.32 9.26 -9.16
N LEU A 48 -0.87 8.01 -9.20
CA LEU A 48 -0.59 7.19 -8.04
C LEU A 48 0.92 6.98 -7.88
N THR A 49 1.37 6.96 -6.64
CA THR A 49 2.70 6.48 -6.26
C THR A 49 2.55 5.23 -5.40
N VAL A 50 3.64 4.48 -5.23
CA VAL A 50 3.66 3.24 -4.44
C VAL A 50 4.49 3.46 -3.19
N ALA A 51 3.98 2.97 -2.06
CA ALA A 51 4.74 2.92 -0.81
C ALA A 51 4.50 1.60 -0.08
N GLN A 52 5.46 1.17 0.73
CA GLN A 52 5.32 0.03 1.64
C GLN A 52 5.00 0.52 3.05
N VAL A 53 3.95 -0.01 3.67
CA VAL A 53 3.52 0.39 5.02
C VAL A 53 4.29 -0.37 6.08
N HIS A 54 4.98 0.35 6.97
CA HIS A 54 5.79 -0.24 8.03
C HIS A 54 5.08 -0.26 9.38
N PHE A 55 4.30 0.78 9.70
CA PHE A 55 3.46 0.82 10.89
C PHE A 55 2.41 1.93 10.79
N PHE A 56 1.37 1.80 11.61
CA PHE A 56 0.32 2.81 11.77
C PHE A 56 0.54 3.57 13.07
N LEU A 57 0.29 4.87 13.05
CA LEU A 57 0.35 5.73 14.23
C LEU A 57 -0.76 6.79 14.17
N PRO A 58 -1.42 7.09 15.30
CA PRO A 58 -2.15 8.34 15.43
C PRO A 58 -1.17 9.49 15.66
N PHE A 59 -1.44 10.66 15.09
CA PHE A 59 -0.75 11.90 15.47
C PHE A 59 -1.75 13.01 15.75
N MET A 60 -1.43 13.88 16.73
CA MET A 60 -2.24 15.04 17.09
C MET A 60 -1.67 16.30 16.44
N HIS A 61 -2.54 17.10 15.80
CA HIS A 61 -2.21 18.42 15.28
C HIS A 61 -3.45 19.32 15.33
N ASP A 62 -3.30 20.53 15.87
CA ASP A 62 -4.39 21.50 16.07
C ASP A 62 -5.63 20.88 16.73
N ASP A 63 -5.41 20.20 17.86
CA ASP A 63 -6.44 19.49 18.65
C ASP A 63 -7.23 18.42 17.88
N LYS A 64 -6.73 17.97 16.72
CA LYS A 64 -7.31 16.91 15.91
C LYS A 64 -6.39 15.71 15.81
N GLU A 65 -6.96 14.52 15.99
CA GLU A 65 -6.27 13.25 15.78
C GLU A 65 -6.32 12.85 14.30
N TYR A 66 -5.17 12.48 13.76
CA TYR A 66 -5.00 11.98 12.41
C TYR A 66 -4.50 10.54 12.46
N GLN A 67 -5.22 9.66 11.78
CA GLN A 67 -4.82 8.26 11.59
C GLN A 67 -3.81 8.20 10.44
N CYS A 68 -2.59 7.74 10.71
CA CYS A 68 -1.50 7.81 9.77
C CYS A 68 -0.70 6.53 9.67
N ALA A 69 0.08 6.44 8.60
CA ALA A 69 0.97 5.34 8.32
C ALA A 69 2.38 5.89 8.10
N TYR A 70 3.36 5.26 8.71
CA TYR A 70 4.75 5.44 8.32
C TYR A 70 5.05 4.49 7.16
N VAL A 71 5.52 5.06 6.05
CA VAL A 71 5.71 4.34 4.81
C VAL A 71 7.11 4.54 4.25
N ARG A 72 7.59 3.52 3.54
CA ARG A 72 8.77 3.61 2.68
C ARG A 72 8.31 3.85 1.25
N TRP A 73 8.71 4.97 0.65
CA TRP A 73 8.39 5.29 -0.73
C TRP A 73 9.20 4.46 -1.72
N PHE A 74 8.58 4.11 -2.85
CA PHE A 74 9.28 3.62 -4.03
C PHE A 74 9.44 4.73 -5.06
N GLU A 75 10.56 4.71 -5.77
CA GLU A 75 10.80 5.60 -6.90
C GLU A 75 10.36 4.92 -8.19
N THR A 76 9.74 5.68 -9.09
CA THR A 76 9.42 5.23 -10.44
C THR A 76 10.65 5.31 -11.32
N TYR A 77 10.90 4.30 -12.14
CA TYR A 77 11.99 4.29 -13.10
C TYR A 77 11.46 4.24 -14.52
N GLY A 78 11.72 5.30 -15.30
CA GLY A 78 11.21 5.45 -16.66
C GLY A 78 9.72 5.80 -16.72
N GLU A 79 9.20 5.93 -17.95
CA GLU A 79 7.80 6.30 -18.23
C GLU A 79 6.99 5.14 -18.85
N SER A 80 7.63 3.98 -19.05
CA SER A 80 7.03 2.81 -19.67
C SER A 80 7.34 1.56 -18.85
N PRO A 81 6.47 0.53 -18.89
CA PRO A 81 6.74 -0.73 -18.22
C PRO A 81 8.10 -1.32 -18.62
N CYS A 82 8.80 -1.92 -17.66
CA CYS A 82 10.05 -2.60 -17.90
C CYS A 82 9.85 -3.70 -18.95
N PRO A 83 10.68 -3.76 -20.00
CA PRO A 83 10.50 -4.71 -21.10
C PRO A 83 10.70 -6.17 -20.70
N VAL A 84 11.34 -6.43 -19.54
CA VAL A 84 11.58 -7.77 -19.02
C VAL A 84 10.43 -8.24 -18.11
N THR A 85 9.99 -7.39 -17.18
CA THR A 85 8.95 -7.76 -16.19
C THR A 85 7.53 -7.41 -16.65
N GLY A 86 7.39 -6.56 -17.67
CA GLY A 86 6.09 -6.00 -18.08
C GLY A 86 5.47 -5.06 -17.04
N MET A 87 6.26 -4.64 -16.04
CA MET A 87 5.88 -3.74 -14.94
C MET A 87 6.68 -2.46 -15.00
#